data_AF-A0A248VNL2-F1
#
_entry.id   AF-A0A248VNL2-F1
#
_cell.length_a   1.000
_cell.length_b   1.000
_cell.length_c   1.000
_cell.angle_alpha   90.00
_cell.angle_beta   90.00
_cell.angle_gamma   90.00
#
_symmetry.space_group_name_H-M   'P 1'
#
loop_
_entity.id
_entity.type
_entity.pdbx_description
1 polymer ?
#
loop_
_entity_poly.entity_id
_entity_poly.type
_entity_poly.pdbx_seq_one_letter_code
_entity_poly.pdbx_strand_id
1 'polypeptide(L)'
;MNAGIAHRRRTHHFGDPSGSTYETAMPALARQRRAARPRRGARMALAVGLAALFTLCMGEARAQGAGMLDERVTQRSVGETICRPGYADAVAPPFDELMAHKDRLLAARGIDADNGAAFALDRRVPIVLGGSPDAPSNLDLLPWAGQQGERRKARAAVMLKHCVCEGKLSLAEAQAAILGNWSAVYSGFSQTSCDVSRLDVAAGGETGRGAGHDNPP
;
A
#
# COMPACT_ATOMS: atom_id res chain seq x y z
N MET A 1 -71.60 -11.23 -28.36
CA MET A 1 -71.31 -12.66 -28.59
C MET A 1 -70.39 -13.16 -27.48
N ASN A 2 -70.98 -13.99 -26.59
CA ASN A 2 -70.48 -15.06 -25.70
C ASN A 2 -68.98 -15.11 -25.29
N ALA A 3 -68.55 -15.55 -24.10
CA ALA A 3 -69.16 -15.91 -22.80
C ALA A 3 -68.03 -16.36 -21.83
N GLY A 4 -68.29 -16.31 -20.51
CA GLY A 4 -67.59 -17.07 -19.44
C GLY A 4 -66.56 -16.24 -18.65
N ILE A 5 -66.79 -15.71 -17.43
CA ILE A 5 -67.31 -16.26 -16.15
C ILE A 5 -66.53 -17.50 -15.67
N ALA A 6 -65.65 -17.30 -14.68
CA ALA A 6 -65.59 -18.18 -13.50
C ALA A 6 -64.92 -17.46 -12.31
N HIS A 7 -65.74 -17.24 -11.29
CA HIS A 7 -65.40 -16.75 -9.96
C HIS A 7 -65.08 -17.96 -9.07
N ARG A 8 -64.07 -17.92 -8.18
CA ARG A 8 -64.08 -18.76 -6.96
C ARG A 8 -63.37 -18.10 -5.78
N ARG A 9 -64.17 -17.83 -4.75
CA ARG A 9 -63.80 -17.51 -3.36
C ARG A 9 -63.34 -18.79 -2.65
N ARG A 10 -62.41 -18.69 -1.70
CA ARG A 10 -62.68 -18.84 -0.24
C ARG A 10 -61.40 -18.81 0.58
N THR A 11 -61.44 -17.96 1.60
CA THR A 11 -60.69 -17.98 2.85
C THR A 11 -60.90 -19.28 3.64
N HIS A 12 -59.91 -19.72 4.42
CA HIS A 12 -60.09 -20.26 5.78
C HIS A 12 -58.74 -20.34 6.53
N HIS A 13 -58.68 -19.69 7.69
CA HIS A 13 -57.75 -19.94 8.80
C HIS A 13 -58.15 -21.20 9.57
N PHE A 14 -57.17 -21.97 10.06
CA PHE A 14 -57.20 -22.93 11.19
C PHE A 14 -55.71 -23.34 11.36
N GLY A 15 -55.00 -23.23 12.48
CA GLY A 15 -55.26 -23.71 13.84
C GLY A 15 -54.09 -24.63 14.24
N ASP A 16 -53.27 -24.20 15.21
CA ASP A 16 -52.29 -24.98 16.02
C ASP A 16 -52.94 -26.20 16.73
N PRO A 17 -52.27 -27.05 17.58
CA PRO A 17 -50.84 -27.32 17.85
C PRO A 17 -50.50 -28.85 18.04
N SER A 18 -49.25 -29.13 18.46
CA SER A 18 -48.80 -30.17 19.42
C SER A 18 -49.09 -31.68 19.22
N GLY A 19 -48.00 -32.47 19.23
CA GLY A 19 -47.81 -33.45 20.33
C GLY A 19 -47.79 -34.95 19.99
N SER A 20 -46.68 -35.60 20.40
CA SER A 20 -46.58 -36.91 21.08
C SER A 20 -47.06 -38.18 20.35
N THR A 21 -46.22 -39.19 20.14
CA THR A 21 -45.94 -40.37 21.01
C THR A 21 -45.03 -41.30 20.15
N TYR A 22 -44.20 -42.24 20.59
CA TYR A 22 -44.23 -43.19 21.70
C TYR A 22 -42.81 -43.78 21.92
N GLU A 23 -42.50 -44.12 23.17
CA GLU A 23 -41.33 -44.86 23.65
C GLU A 23 -41.22 -46.29 23.07
N THR A 24 -40.10 -47.00 23.26
CA THR A 24 -40.00 -48.11 24.25
C THR A 24 -38.55 -48.63 24.42
N ALA A 25 -38.14 -48.76 25.70
CA ALA A 25 -37.27 -49.77 26.33
C ALA A 25 -35.72 -49.80 26.14
N MET A 26 -35.04 -49.45 27.24
CA MET A 26 -33.78 -50.03 27.77
C MET A 26 -34.11 -51.22 28.70
N PRO A 27 -33.22 -52.20 29.01
CA PRO A 27 -32.12 -52.03 29.99
C PRO A 27 -30.88 -52.92 29.64
N ALA A 28 -29.75 -53.06 30.36
CA ALA A 28 -29.29 -52.68 31.69
C ALA A 28 -27.74 -52.82 31.77
N LEU A 29 -27.10 -52.03 32.66
CA LEU A 29 -25.90 -52.33 33.50
C LEU A 29 -24.56 -52.71 32.80
N ALA A 30 -23.38 -52.23 33.16
CA ALA A 30 -22.86 -51.31 34.18
C ALA A 30 -21.34 -51.12 33.91
N ARG A 31 -20.77 -50.00 34.40
CA ARG A 31 -19.34 -49.79 34.76
C ARG A 31 -18.35 -49.72 33.59
N GLN A 32 -17.42 -48.77 33.45
CA GLN A 32 -16.71 -47.91 34.40
C GLN A 32 -16.37 -46.55 33.76
N ARG A 33 -16.24 -45.58 34.66
CA ARG A 33 -15.69 -44.23 34.47
C ARG A 33 -14.33 -44.26 33.75
N ARG A 34 -14.16 -43.38 32.76
CA ARG A 34 -13.08 -42.38 32.69
C ARG A 34 -13.39 -41.41 31.56
N ALA A 35 -13.82 -40.21 31.93
CA ALA A 35 -13.95 -39.10 31.00
C ALA A 35 -12.56 -38.74 30.46
N ALA A 36 -12.29 -39.09 29.21
CA ALA A 36 -11.16 -38.53 28.48
C ALA A 36 -11.49 -37.06 28.20
N ARG A 37 -10.92 -36.16 29.01
CA ARG A 37 -10.94 -34.72 28.73
C ARG A 37 -10.34 -34.50 27.33
N PRO A 38 -11.04 -33.85 26.38
CA PRO A 38 -10.41 -33.48 25.12
C PRO A 38 -9.29 -32.48 25.46
N ARG A 39 -8.07 -32.78 24.99
CA ARG A 39 -6.90 -31.89 25.06
C ARG A 39 -7.23 -30.57 24.35
N ARG A 40 -7.77 -29.59 25.08
CA ARG A 40 -7.84 -28.18 24.70
C ARG A 40 -6.42 -27.58 24.75
N GLY A 41 -5.52 -28.03 23.87
CA GLY A 41 -4.10 -27.66 23.97
C GLY A 41 -3.34 -27.49 22.66
N ALA A 42 -3.96 -27.76 21.50
CA ALA A 42 -3.24 -27.75 20.22
C ALA A 42 -3.72 -26.67 19.22
N ARG A 43 -4.68 -25.82 19.59
CA ARG A 43 -5.16 -24.71 18.73
C ARG A 43 -4.64 -23.32 19.12
N MET A 44 -4.04 -23.16 20.31
CA MET A 44 -3.52 -21.87 20.78
C MET A 44 -2.05 -21.60 20.41
N ALA A 45 -1.26 -22.64 20.12
CA ALA A 45 0.17 -22.46 19.80
C ALA A 45 0.42 -21.93 18.38
N LEU A 46 -0.47 -22.23 17.41
CA LEU A 46 -0.31 -21.80 16.02
C LEU A 46 -0.68 -20.31 15.83
N ALA A 47 -1.68 -19.82 16.57
CA ALA A 47 -2.17 -18.45 16.45
C ALA A 47 -1.17 -17.41 17.01
N VAL A 48 -0.43 -17.75 18.07
CA VAL A 48 0.57 -16.86 18.68
C VAL A 48 1.85 -16.79 17.83
N GLY A 49 2.28 -17.91 17.24
CA GLY A 49 3.45 -17.94 16.34
C GLY A 49 3.26 -17.12 15.07
N LEU A 50 2.07 -17.20 14.44
CA LEU A 50 1.74 -16.38 13.27
C LEU A 50 1.66 -14.89 13.62
N ALA A 51 1.02 -14.50 14.73
CA ALA A 51 0.93 -13.09 15.14
C ALA A 51 2.30 -12.46 15.49
N ALA A 52 3.22 -13.23 16.09
CA ALA A 52 4.59 -12.79 16.38
C ALA A 52 5.43 -12.62 15.10
N LEU A 53 5.30 -13.52 14.13
CA LEU A 53 5.94 -13.39 12.81
C LEU A 53 5.37 -12.22 12.00
N PHE A 54 4.05 -12.00 12.03
CA PHE A 54 3.43 -10.85 11.38
C PHE A 54 3.86 -9.50 11.99
N THR A 55 4.06 -9.42 13.31
CA THR A 55 4.54 -8.19 13.95
C THR A 55 5.99 -7.87 13.65
N LEU A 56 6.87 -8.88 13.56
CA LEU A 56 8.27 -8.68 13.16
C LEU A 56 8.43 -8.26 11.68
N CYS A 57 7.74 -8.90 10.74
CA CYS A 57 7.83 -8.53 9.32
C CYS A 57 7.34 -7.11 9.04
N MET A 58 6.29 -6.65 9.74
CA MET A 58 5.77 -5.28 9.60
C MET A 58 6.68 -4.22 10.24
N GLY A 59 7.54 -4.61 11.18
CA GLY A 59 8.55 -3.74 11.80
C GLY A 59 9.73 -3.45 10.89
N GLU A 60 10.26 -4.47 10.22
CA GLU A 60 11.40 -4.30 9.29
C GLU A 60 11.03 -3.48 8.04
N ALA A 61 9.86 -3.71 7.45
CA ALA A 61 9.41 -2.94 6.29
C ALA A 61 9.21 -1.44 6.61
N ARG A 62 8.74 -1.12 7.83
CA ARG A 62 8.62 0.28 8.29
C ARG A 62 9.99 0.92 8.57
N ALA A 63 10.92 0.17 9.14
CA ALA A 63 12.26 0.65 9.46
C ALA A 63 13.09 0.94 8.19
N GLN A 64 12.95 0.13 7.15
CA GLN A 64 13.62 0.35 5.85
C GLN A 64 13.13 1.64 5.17
N GLY A 65 11.84 1.95 5.26
CA GLY A 65 11.29 3.23 4.81
C GLY A 65 11.77 4.41 5.65
N ALA A 66 11.79 4.26 6.98
CA ALA A 66 12.19 5.33 7.91
C ALA A 66 13.64 5.79 7.68
N GLY A 67 14.56 4.87 7.39
CA GLY A 67 15.97 5.21 7.16
C GLY A 67 16.22 6.05 5.90
N MET A 68 15.25 6.14 4.97
CA MET A 68 15.37 6.94 3.75
C MET A 68 14.74 8.34 3.87
N LEU A 69 13.99 8.62 4.93
CA LEU A 69 13.23 9.86 5.09
C LEU A 69 13.96 10.87 6.00
N ASP A 70 13.73 12.16 5.76
CA ASP A 70 14.19 13.25 6.60
C ASP A 70 13.17 13.51 7.72
N GLU A 71 13.55 13.27 8.98
CA GLU A 71 12.67 13.44 10.15
C GLU A 71 12.14 14.88 10.30
N ARG A 72 12.82 15.88 9.71
CA ARG A 72 12.35 17.27 9.69
C ARG A 72 11.11 17.44 8.81
N VAL A 73 10.92 16.56 7.82
CA VAL A 73 9.85 16.65 6.82
C VAL A 73 8.72 15.69 7.18
N THR A 74 7.64 16.27 7.66
CA THR A 74 6.40 15.58 8.04
C THR A 74 5.24 16.28 7.36
N GLN A 75 4.06 15.64 7.30
CA GLN A 75 2.85 16.29 6.77
C GLN A 75 2.57 17.65 7.43
N ARG A 76 2.88 17.78 8.72
CA ARG A 76 2.68 19.03 9.48
C ARG A 76 3.73 20.10 9.17
N SER A 77 4.94 19.71 8.77
CA SER A 77 6.06 20.63 8.52
C SER A 77 6.29 20.94 7.04
N VAL A 78 5.50 20.39 6.11
CA VAL A 78 5.71 20.62 4.65
C VAL A 78 5.73 22.11 4.28
N GLY A 79 4.93 22.95 4.94
CA GLY A 79 4.88 24.40 4.72
C GLY A 79 6.20 25.13 5.04
N GLU A 80 6.93 24.66 6.05
CA GLU A 80 8.20 25.24 6.50
C GLU A 80 9.42 24.57 5.85
N THR A 81 9.20 23.38 5.28
CA THR A 81 10.23 22.53 4.67
C THR A 81 10.10 22.52 3.14
N ILE A 82 9.64 21.42 2.55
CA ILE A 82 9.67 21.18 1.10
C ILE A 82 8.90 22.25 0.31
N CYS A 83 7.86 22.88 0.88
CA CYS A 83 7.09 23.92 0.21
C CYS A 83 7.75 25.30 0.27
N ARG A 84 8.77 25.50 1.11
CA ARG A 84 9.56 26.72 1.14
C ARG A 84 10.52 26.79 -0.07
N PRO A 85 10.53 27.90 -0.83
CA PRO A 85 11.52 28.10 -1.88
C PRO A 85 12.96 27.95 -1.35
N GLY A 86 13.81 27.25 -2.11
CA GLY A 86 15.21 26.99 -1.75
C GLY A 86 15.44 25.98 -0.63
N TYR A 87 14.41 25.28 -0.11
CA TYR A 87 14.63 24.27 0.93
C TYR A 87 15.59 23.17 0.51
N ALA A 88 15.40 22.61 -0.69
CA ALA A 88 16.23 21.51 -1.19
C ALA A 88 17.71 21.92 -1.30
N ASP A 89 17.98 23.11 -1.85
CA ASP A 89 19.34 23.64 -1.99
C ASP A 89 19.99 23.90 -0.62
N ALA A 90 19.20 24.35 0.37
CA ALA A 90 19.69 24.63 1.72
C ALA A 90 20.05 23.37 2.52
N VAL A 91 19.52 22.19 2.17
CA VAL A 91 19.78 20.93 2.88
C VAL A 91 20.56 19.91 2.06
N ALA A 92 20.80 20.17 0.77
CA ALA A 92 21.57 19.29 -0.09
C ALA A 92 23.04 19.24 0.37
N PRO A 93 23.66 18.05 0.39
CA PRO A 93 25.10 17.94 0.64
C PRO A 93 25.91 18.63 -0.45
N PRO A 94 27.18 18.99 -0.18
CA PRO A 94 28.11 19.51 -1.17
C PRO A 94 28.21 18.59 -2.40
N PHE A 95 28.34 19.20 -3.58
CA PHE A 95 28.40 18.47 -4.85
C PHE A 95 29.54 17.43 -4.89
N ASP A 96 30.72 17.78 -4.37
CA ASP A 96 31.90 16.90 -4.39
C ASP A 96 31.68 15.62 -3.56
N GLU A 97 30.96 15.72 -2.43
CA GLU A 97 30.61 14.56 -1.61
C GLU A 97 29.63 13.62 -2.34
N LEU A 98 28.68 14.19 -3.08
CA LEU A 98 27.75 13.43 -3.91
C LEU A 98 28.49 12.73 -5.05
N MET A 99 29.40 13.41 -5.72
CA MET A 99 30.20 12.80 -6.79
C MET A 99 31.09 11.67 -6.28
N ALA A 100 31.77 11.87 -5.14
CA ALA A 100 32.53 10.80 -4.50
C ALA A 100 31.66 9.60 -4.08
N HIS A 101 30.40 9.82 -3.70
CA HIS A 101 29.46 8.73 -3.44
C HIS A 101 29.07 8.00 -4.73
N LYS A 102 28.78 8.74 -5.80
CA LYS A 102 28.45 8.18 -7.12
C LYS A 102 29.58 7.29 -7.63
N ASP A 103 30.83 7.75 -7.53
CA ASP A 103 32.00 7.00 -7.99
C ASP A 103 32.18 5.69 -7.22
N ARG A 104 31.95 5.71 -5.90
CA ARG A 104 31.95 4.49 -5.08
C ARG A 104 30.88 3.50 -5.51
N LEU A 105 29.67 3.97 -5.84
CA LEU A 105 28.59 3.10 -6.32
C LEU A 105 28.87 2.52 -7.71
N LEU A 106 29.48 3.30 -8.61
CA LEU A 106 29.90 2.83 -9.94
C LEU A 106 30.95 1.73 -9.80
N ALA A 107 32.00 1.97 -9.01
CA ALA A 107 33.04 1.00 -8.73
C ALA A 107 32.49 -0.28 -8.09
N ALA A 108 31.60 -0.16 -7.11
CA ALA A 108 30.97 -1.30 -6.44
C ALA A 108 30.14 -2.18 -7.39
N ARG A 109 29.69 -1.65 -8.53
CA ARG A 109 28.94 -2.37 -9.56
C ARG A 109 29.79 -2.81 -10.75
N GLY A 110 31.10 -2.53 -10.73
CA GLY A 110 31.99 -2.80 -11.86
C GLY A 110 31.64 -1.98 -13.10
N ILE A 111 31.02 -0.82 -12.94
CA ILE A 111 30.70 0.09 -14.03
C ILE A 111 31.91 0.99 -14.24
N ASP A 112 32.43 1.01 -15.47
CA ASP A 112 33.53 1.88 -15.86
C ASP A 112 33.16 3.36 -15.66
N ALA A 113 34.11 4.17 -15.19
CA ALA A 113 33.95 5.61 -15.00
C ALA A 113 33.56 6.32 -16.32
N ASP A 114 34.04 5.83 -17.47
CA ASP A 114 33.70 6.35 -18.79
C ASP A 114 32.19 6.19 -19.11
N ASN A 115 31.56 5.17 -18.52
CA ASN A 115 30.11 4.95 -18.60
C ASN A 115 29.34 5.70 -17.50
N GLY A 116 30.03 6.38 -16.58
CA GLY A 116 29.43 7.05 -15.43
C GLY A 116 28.43 8.15 -15.80
N ALA A 117 28.56 8.77 -16.98
CA ALA A 117 27.60 9.76 -17.47
C ALA A 117 26.23 9.15 -17.85
N ALA A 118 26.15 7.85 -18.10
CA ALA A 118 24.89 7.15 -18.36
C ALA A 118 24.03 6.97 -17.10
N PHE A 119 24.59 7.24 -15.92
CA PHE A 119 23.95 7.06 -14.61
C PHE A 119 23.93 8.37 -13.83
N ALA A 120 22.84 8.62 -13.11
CA ALA A 120 22.75 9.64 -12.09
C ALA A 120 22.91 9.01 -10.70
N LEU A 121 23.45 9.77 -9.76
CA LEU A 121 23.21 9.51 -8.35
C LEU A 121 21.78 9.94 -8.05
N ASP A 122 20.92 8.97 -7.79
CA ASP A 122 19.50 9.17 -7.53
C ASP A 122 19.21 9.01 -6.04
N ARG A 123 18.18 9.73 -5.59
CA ARG A 123 17.58 9.49 -4.28
C ARG A 123 16.29 8.70 -4.45
N ARG A 124 16.16 7.55 -3.79
CA ARG A 124 14.95 6.72 -3.82
C ARG A 124 13.72 7.56 -3.49
N VAL A 125 13.79 8.33 -2.40
CA VAL A 125 12.89 9.44 -2.08
C VAL A 125 13.63 10.76 -2.29
N PRO A 126 13.22 11.62 -3.25
CA PRO A 126 13.83 12.93 -3.46
C PRO A 126 13.67 13.88 -2.25
N ILE A 127 14.63 14.79 -2.04
CA ILE A 127 14.58 15.81 -0.96
C ILE A 127 13.28 16.63 -1.02
N VAL A 128 12.82 16.95 -2.23
CA VAL A 128 11.55 17.69 -2.45
C VAL A 128 10.30 16.93 -2.03
N LEU A 129 10.41 15.65 -1.68
CA LEU A 129 9.37 14.79 -1.11
C LEU A 129 9.75 14.28 0.28
N GLY A 130 10.68 14.95 0.97
CA GLY A 130 11.08 14.63 2.33
C GLY A 130 12.01 13.42 2.48
N GLY A 131 12.72 13.04 1.42
CA GLY A 131 13.79 12.06 1.54
C GLY A 131 15.03 12.67 2.21
N SER A 132 15.76 11.82 2.95
CA SER A 132 17.02 12.21 3.59
C SER A 132 18.05 12.67 2.55
N PRO A 133 18.76 13.80 2.77
CA PRO A 133 19.71 14.32 1.80
C PRO A 133 20.92 13.41 1.57
N ASP A 134 21.37 12.68 2.59
CA ASP A 134 22.66 11.99 2.64
C ASP A 134 22.57 10.53 3.14
N ALA A 135 21.40 10.05 3.57
CA ALA A 135 21.23 8.66 4.01
C ALA A 135 21.69 7.67 2.93
N PRO A 136 22.66 6.78 3.21
CA PRO A 136 23.15 5.81 2.22
C PRO A 136 22.06 4.88 1.69
N SER A 137 21.07 4.53 2.52
CA SER A 137 19.90 3.74 2.12
C SER A 137 18.99 4.46 1.12
N ASN A 138 19.05 5.80 1.07
CA ASN A 138 18.29 6.61 0.12
C ASN A 138 19.04 6.84 -1.19
N LEU A 139 20.33 6.51 -1.29
CA LEU A 139 21.17 6.78 -2.46
C LEU A 139 21.35 5.53 -3.33
N ASP A 140 21.18 5.70 -4.64
CA ASP A 140 21.42 4.63 -5.61
C ASP A 140 21.87 5.21 -6.97
N LEU A 141 22.24 4.34 -7.92
CA LEU A 141 22.41 4.71 -9.32
C LEU A 141 21.11 4.44 -10.07
N LEU A 142 20.70 5.41 -10.87
CA LEU A 142 19.60 5.28 -11.80
C LEU A 142 20.09 5.67 -13.20
N PRO A 143 19.66 5.00 -14.28
CA PRO A 143 19.96 5.46 -15.63
C PRO A 143 19.53 6.92 -15.80
N TRP A 144 20.35 7.73 -16.45
CA TRP A 144 20.04 9.15 -16.66
C TRP A 144 18.81 9.35 -17.55
N ALA A 145 18.71 8.52 -18.60
CA ALA A 145 17.69 8.61 -19.63
C ALA A 145 16.70 7.41 -19.61
N GLY A 146 15.70 7.47 -20.48
CA GLY A 146 14.67 6.43 -20.62
C GLY A 146 13.37 6.73 -19.88
N GLN A 147 12.38 5.85 -20.01
CA GLN A 147 11.06 5.98 -19.36
C GLN A 147 11.19 5.95 -17.83
N GLN A 148 12.13 5.15 -17.32
CA GLN A 148 12.44 4.96 -15.91
C GLN A 148 13.77 5.65 -15.51
N GLY A 149 14.22 6.65 -16.27
CA GLY A 149 15.45 7.39 -15.99
C GLY A 149 15.26 8.56 -15.01
N GLU A 150 16.34 8.96 -14.36
CA GLU A 150 16.37 10.04 -13.36
C GLU A 150 15.71 11.32 -13.88
N ARG A 151 16.00 11.72 -15.13
CA ARG A 151 15.47 12.96 -15.71
C ARG A 151 13.94 13.04 -15.68
N ARG A 152 13.25 11.90 -15.76
CA ARG A 152 11.79 11.82 -15.66
C ARG A 152 11.32 11.70 -14.22
N LYS A 153 12.04 10.94 -13.40
CA LYS A 153 11.78 10.84 -11.96
C LYS A 153 11.83 12.20 -11.28
N ALA A 154 12.84 13.02 -11.60
CA ALA A 154 12.96 14.39 -11.10
C ALA A 154 11.73 15.25 -11.43
N ARG A 155 11.17 15.09 -12.63
CA ARG A 155 9.95 15.81 -13.05
C ARG A 155 8.71 15.31 -12.31
N ALA A 156 8.57 14.00 -12.16
CA ALA A 156 7.51 13.40 -11.36
C ALA A 156 7.57 13.92 -9.90
N ALA A 157 8.77 14.01 -9.33
CA ALA A 157 8.97 14.52 -7.98
C ALA A 157 8.56 16.00 -7.83
N VAL A 158 8.87 16.85 -8.82
CA VAL A 158 8.44 18.26 -8.83
C VAL A 158 6.91 18.40 -8.90
N MET A 159 6.26 17.60 -9.74
CA MET A 159 4.80 17.59 -9.85
C MET A 159 4.14 17.10 -8.55
N LEU A 160 4.63 16.00 -7.98
CA LEU A 160 4.15 15.48 -6.69
C LEU A 160 4.33 16.51 -5.57
N LYS A 161 5.49 17.17 -5.51
CA LYS A 161 5.77 18.26 -4.56
C LYS A 161 4.73 19.38 -4.70
N HIS A 162 4.44 19.81 -5.93
CA HIS A 162 3.44 20.84 -6.18
C HIS A 162 2.08 20.45 -5.59
N CYS A 163 1.62 19.22 -5.82
CA CYS A 163 0.36 18.73 -5.28
C CYS A 163 0.32 18.61 -3.75
N VAL A 164 1.44 18.23 -3.14
CA VAL A 164 1.59 18.26 -1.67
C VAL A 164 1.47 19.68 -1.14
N CYS A 165 2.14 20.64 -1.77
CA CYS A 165 2.14 22.02 -1.33
C CYS A 165 0.81 22.75 -1.57
N GLU A 166 0.00 22.29 -2.52
CA GLU A 166 -1.39 22.73 -2.69
C GLU A 166 -2.38 22.05 -1.74
N GLY A 167 -1.93 21.06 -0.95
CA GLY A 167 -2.79 20.27 -0.07
C GLY A 167 -3.73 19.30 -0.80
N LYS A 168 -3.51 19.07 -2.10
CA LYS A 168 -4.29 18.14 -2.94
C LYS A 168 -3.81 16.69 -2.84
N LEU A 169 -2.62 16.48 -2.28
CA LEU A 169 -2.01 15.18 -2.09
C LEU A 169 -1.29 15.14 -0.73
N SER A 170 -1.39 14.04 0.01
CA SER A 170 -0.58 13.90 1.22
C SER A 170 0.87 13.60 0.88
N LEU A 171 1.78 13.99 1.77
CA LEU A 171 3.21 13.68 1.67
C LEU A 171 3.44 12.16 1.59
N ALA A 172 2.69 11.39 2.39
CA ALA A 172 2.82 9.93 2.42
C ALA A 172 2.41 9.28 1.09
N GLU A 173 1.33 9.77 0.46
CA GLU A 173 0.91 9.28 -0.86
C GLU A 173 1.92 9.67 -1.95
N ALA A 174 2.48 10.88 -1.89
CA ALA A 174 3.54 11.29 -2.81
C ALA A 174 4.81 10.43 -2.67
N GLN A 175 5.19 10.10 -1.43
CA GLN A 175 6.32 9.20 -1.13
C GLN A 175 6.05 7.77 -1.62
N ALA A 176 4.84 7.25 -1.42
CA ALA A 176 4.46 5.95 -1.95
C ALA A 176 4.52 5.92 -3.49
N ALA A 177 4.02 6.95 -4.15
CA ALA A 177 4.03 7.05 -5.61
C ALA A 177 5.44 7.16 -6.20
N ILE A 178 6.36 7.90 -5.55
CA ILE A 178 7.74 8.03 -6.04
C ILE A 178 8.58 6.75 -5.82
N LEU A 179 8.26 5.97 -4.78
CA LEU A 179 8.91 4.70 -4.48
C LEU A 179 8.39 3.54 -5.35
N GLY A 180 7.13 3.61 -5.79
CA GLY A 180 6.54 2.62 -6.68
C GLY A 180 6.81 2.91 -8.17
N ASN A 181 5.79 2.70 -9.01
CA ASN A 181 5.87 2.97 -10.44
C ASN A 181 5.63 4.46 -10.74
N TRP A 182 6.57 5.30 -10.32
CA TRP A 182 6.53 6.74 -10.51
C TRP A 182 6.39 7.17 -11.98
N SER A 183 6.84 6.34 -12.92
CA SER A 183 6.68 6.61 -14.35
C SER A 183 5.22 6.64 -14.80
N ALA A 184 4.32 5.94 -14.09
CA ALA A 184 2.89 5.93 -14.37
C ALA A 184 2.17 7.23 -13.98
N VAL A 185 2.71 7.95 -12.99
CA VAL A 185 2.18 9.28 -12.60
C VAL A 185 2.58 10.35 -13.64
N TYR A 186 3.64 10.11 -14.42
CA TYR A 186 4.16 11.08 -15.37
C TYR A 186 3.60 10.85 -16.78
N SER A 187 2.52 11.55 -17.14
CA SER A 187 1.97 11.54 -18.51
C SER A 187 2.69 12.47 -19.50
N GLY A 188 3.67 13.27 -19.04
CA GLY A 188 4.35 14.27 -19.85
C GLY A 188 4.25 15.70 -19.30
N PHE A 189 4.84 16.65 -20.03
CA PHE A 189 5.13 18.03 -19.60
C PHE A 189 3.91 18.95 -19.42
N SER A 190 2.70 18.54 -19.79
CA SER A 190 1.51 19.39 -19.87
C SER A 190 0.55 19.30 -18.68
N GLN A 191 0.81 18.41 -17.72
CA GLN A 191 -0.06 18.26 -16.55
C GLN A 191 0.39 19.18 -15.41
N THR A 192 -0.24 20.36 -15.35
CA THR A 192 -0.21 21.26 -14.19
C THR A 192 -1.29 20.90 -13.16
N SER A 193 -2.15 19.92 -13.47
CA SER A 193 -3.22 19.49 -12.57
C SER A 193 -2.76 18.36 -11.67
N CYS A 194 -3.10 18.45 -10.39
CA CYS A 194 -3.04 17.34 -9.44
C CYS A 194 -4.15 16.31 -9.69
N ASP A 195 -4.20 15.78 -10.90
CA ASP A 195 -5.06 14.64 -11.23
C ASP A 195 -4.39 13.38 -10.70
N VAL A 196 -4.76 13.02 -9.47
CA VAL A 196 -4.23 11.87 -8.73
C VAL A 196 -4.92 10.56 -9.10
N SER A 197 -5.72 10.52 -10.18
CA SER A 197 -6.50 9.34 -10.58
C SER A 197 -5.67 8.11 -10.98
N ARG A 198 -4.34 8.23 -11.13
CA ARG A 198 -3.41 7.12 -11.39
C ARG A 198 -2.42 6.85 -10.24
N LEU A 199 -2.64 7.49 -9.10
CA LEU A 199 -1.72 7.38 -7.98
C LEU A 199 -1.72 5.99 -7.36
N ASP A 200 -2.85 5.30 -7.39
CA ASP A 200 -3.02 3.90 -7.01
C ASP A 200 -2.15 2.96 -7.85
N VAL A 201 -2.10 3.17 -9.17
CA VAL A 201 -1.24 2.41 -10.10
C VAL A 201 0.24 2.66 -9.80
N ALA A 202 0.59 3.90 -9.46
CA ALA A 202 1.97 4.24 -9.11
C ALA A 202 2.37 3.71 -7.74
N ALA A 203 1.49 3.76 -6.75
CA ALA A 203 1.73 3.25 -5.39
C ALA A 203 1.65 1.71 -5.30
N GLY A 204 1.19 1.03 -6.36
CA GLY A 204 1.15 -0.45 -6.43
C GLY A 204 -0.11 -1.10 -5.88
N GLY A 205 -1.27 -0.43 -5.99
CA GLY A 205 -2.56 -0.97 -5.54
C GLY A 205 -3.05 -2.13 -6.41
N GLU A 206 -3.16 -3.34 -5.82
CA GLU A 206 -3.93 -4.44 -6.40
C GLU A 206 -5.42 -4.07 -6.41
N THR A 207 -5.99 -3.88 -7.60
CA THR A 207 -7.43 -3.64 -7.78
C THR A 207 -8.20 -4.97 -7.71
N GLY A 208 -8.57 -5.37 -6.50
CA GLY A 208 -9.65 -6.33 -6.30
C GLY A 208 -11.00 -5.61 -6.21
N ARG A 209 -11.73 -5.46 -7.33
CA ARG A 209 -13.12 -4.98 -7.31
C ARG A 209 -14.03 -5.96 -8.06
N GLY A 210 -14.72 -6.79 -7.29
CA GLY A 210 -15.84 -7.60 -7.76
C GLY A 210 -16.96 -6.68 -8.26
N ALA A 211 -17.40 -6.91 -9.49
CA ALA A 211 -18.59 -6.31 -10.06
C ALA A 211 -19.82 -7.12 -9.62
N GLY A 212 -20.51 -6.66 -8.58
CA GLY A 212 -21.92 -6.97 -8.37
C GLY A 212 -22.75 -5.91 -9.08
N HIS A 213 -23.38 -6.27 -10.20
CA HIS A 213 -24.37 -5.43 -10.87
C HIS A 213 -25.73 -5.71 -10.21
N ASP A 214 -26.26 -4.74 -9.47
CA ASP A 214 -27.66 -4.67 -9.11
C ASP A 214 -28.42 -4.00 -10.26
N ASN A 215 -29.42 -4.69 -10.82
CA ASN A 215 -30.38 -4.13 -11.77
C ASN A 215 -31.56 -3.50 -11.01
N PRO A 216 -31.99 -2.26 -11.34
CA PRO A 216 -33.28 -1.72 -10.94
C PRO A 216 -34.37 -1.97 -12.01
N PRO A 217 -35.66 -1.80 -11.66
CA PRO A 217 -36.81 -2.41 -12.35
C PRO A 217 -37.22 -1.78 -13.68
#